data_AF-A0A917MH91-F1
#
_entry.id   AF-A0A917MH91-F1
#
_cell.length_a   1.000
_cell.length_b   1.000
_cell.length_c   1.000
_cell.angle_alpha   90.00
_cell.angle_beta   90.00
_cell.angle_gamma   90.00
#
_symmetry.space_group_name_H-M   'P 1'
#
loop_
_entity.id
_entity.type
_entity.pdbx_description
1 polymer ?
#
loop_
_entity_poly.entity_id
_entity_poly.type
_entity_poly.pdbx_seq_one_letter_code
_entity_poly.pdbx_strand_id
1 'polypeptide(L)'
;MAVKTPRSVSERVRAMFTGNQVWAARVLAGLSREDAAERAGISLDALADIEARGGAPISPDEAVTMRLISALGAAGVEFHDGPGVRLRGAADEGLRPEDLNAENDG
;
A
#
# COMPACT_ATOMS: atom_id res chain seq x y z
N MET A 1 -32.33 12.30 5.55
CA MET A 1 -30.85 12.34 5.60
C MET A 1 -30.38 11.24 6.55
N ALA A 2 -29.87 10.12 6.02
CA ALA A 2 -29.32 9.06 6.86
C ALA A 2 -27.94 9.50 7.36
N VAL A 3 -27.82 9.76 8.66
CA VAL A 3 -26.52 9.93 9.33
C VAL A 3 -25.79 8.60 9.22
N LYS A 4 -24.78 8.51 8.35
CA LYS A 4 -23.90 7.33 8.29
C LYS A 4 -23.12 7.28 9.60
N THR A 5 -23.41 6.28 10.42
CA THR A 5 -22.66 5.93 11.63
C THR A 5 -21.15 5.96 11.36
N PRO A 6 -20.31 6.51 12.26
CA PRO A 6 -18.87 6.43 12.09
C PRO A 6 -18.46 4.96 12.08
N ARG A 7 -17.90 4.51 10.94
CA ARG A 7 -17.38 3.16 10.78
C ARG A 7 -16.31 2.89 11.84
N SER A 8 -16.37 1.73 12.46
CA SER A 8 -15.40 1.28 13.47
C SER A 8 -13.97 1.38 12.91
N VAL A 9 -12.96 1.64 13.77
CA VAL A 9 -11.54 1.65 13.37
C VAL A 9 -11.16 0.37 12.63
N SER A 10 -11.61 -0.79 13.13
CA SER A 10 -11.39 -2.08 12.48
C SER A 10 -12.11 -2.21 11.13
N GLU A 11 -13.23 -1.50 10.93
CA GLU A 11 -13.97 -1.46 9.66
C GLU A 11 -13.29 -0.54 8.64
N ARG A 12 -12.63 0.54 9.09
CA ARG A 12 -11.79 1.39 8.24
C ARG A 12 -10.53 0.65 7.80
N VAL A 13 -9.89 -0.11 8.69
CA VAL A 13 -8.76 -0.98 8.36
C VAL A 13 -9.17 -2.09 7.37
N ARG A 14 -10.33 -2.72 7.56
CA ARG A 14 -10.91 -3.70 6.61
C ARG A 14 -11.17 -3.09 5.24
N ALA A 15 -11.60 -1.83 5.18
CA ALA A 15 -11.85 -1.12 3.91
C ALA A 15 -10.58 -0.51 3.28
N MET A 16 -9.45 -0.45 4.00
CA MET A 16 -8.25 0.27 3.57
C MET A 16 -7.34 -0.53 2.64
N PHE A 17 -7.40 -1.87 2.66
CA PHE A 17 -6.43 -2.70 1.94
C PHE A 17 -7.11 -3.76 1.06
N THR A 18 -6.63 -3.84 -0.17
CA THR A 18 -7.06 -4.77 -1.21
C THR A 18 -5.87 -5.59 -1.71
N GLY A 19 -6.13 -6.74 -2.34
CA GLY A 19 -5.09 -7.54 -2.99
C GLY A 19 -4.32 -6.75 -4.05
N ASN A 20 -4.99 -5.87 -4.78
CA ASN A 20 -4.37 -4.97 -5.76
C ASN A 20 -3.35 -4.02 -5.12
N GLN A 21 -3.65 -3.47 -3.94
CA GLN A 21 -2.70 -2.58 -3.24
C GLN A 21 -1.50 -3.37 -2.71
N VAL A 22 -1.70 -4.59 -2.21
CA VAL A 22 -0.59 -5.46 -1.78
C VAL A 22 0.31 -5.82 -2.95
N TRP A 23 -0.30 -6.21 -4.08
CA TRP A 23 0.43 -6.49 -5.32
C TRP A 23 1.19 -5.27 -5.82
N ALA A 24 0.54 -4.11 -5.88
CA ALA A 24 1.17 -2.87 -6.32
C ALA A 24 2.34 -2.47 -5.41
N ALA A 25 2.14 -2.54 -4.08
CA ALA A 25 3.19 -2.29 -3.10
C ALA A 25 4.41 -3.18 -3.32
N ARG A 26 4.20 -4.49 -3.48
CA ARG A 26 5.30 -5.43 -3.70
C ARG A 26 6.06 -5.13 -5.00
N VAL A 27 5.33 -4.90 -6.09
CA VAL A 27 5.93 -4.60 -7.40
C VAL A 27 6.69 -3.27 -7.35
N LEU A 28 6.12 -2.25 -6.71
CA LEU A 28 6.78 -0.97 -6.50
C LEU A 28 8.09 -1.12 -5.70
N ALA A 29 8.08 -1.93 -4.64
CA ALA A 29 9.25 -2.24 -3.84
C ALA A 29 10.32 -3.09 -4.57
N GLY A 30 10.02 -3.57 -5.79
CA GLY A 30 10.92 -4.44 -6.55
C GLY A 30 11.10 -5.83 -5.93
N LEU A 31 10.15 -6.29 -5.11
CA LEU A 31 10.26 -7.57 -4.40
C LEU A 31 9.59 -8.71 -5.17
N SER A 32 10.23 -9.89 -5.16
CA SER A 32 9.56 -11.14 -5.52
C SER A 32 8.48 -11.49 -4.50
N ARG A 33 7.59 -12.43 -4.85
CA ARG A 33 6.54 -12.85 -3.91
C ARG A 33 7.16 -13.62 -2.73
N GLU A 34 8.20 -14.38 -3.01
CA GLU A 34 9.02 -15.11 -2.05
C GLU A 34 9.68 -14.15 -1.05
N ASP A 35 10.36 -13.11 -1.53
CA ASP A 35 11.01 -12.11 -0.66
C ASP A 35 10.00 -11.39 0.24
N ALA A 36 8.84 -11.02 -0.33
CA ALA A 36 7.80 -10.33 0.42
C ALA A 36 7.16 -11.24 1.48
N ALA A 37 6.90 -12.50 1.14
CA ALA A 37 6.36 -13.49 2.07
C ALA A 37 7.34 -13.78 3.22
N GLU A 38 8.63 -13.93 2.92
CA GLU A 38 9.70 -14.11 3.91
C GLU A 38 9.79 -12.91 4.84
N ARG A 39 9.86 -11.69 4.30
CA ARG A 39 9.92 -10.45 5.09
C ARG A 39 8.68 -10.25 5.97
N ALA A 40 7.51 -10.68 5.52
CA ALA A 40 6.26 -10.61 6.28
C ALA A 40 6.06 -11.80 7.24
N GLY A 41 6.91 -12.84 7.17
CA GLY A 41 6.76 -14.04 7.98
C GLY A 41 5.46 -14.81 7.71
N ILE A 42 5.05 -14.90 6.44
CA ILE A 42 3.86 -15.65 6.00
C ILE A 42 4.21 -16.65 4.91
N SER A 43 3.31 -17.60 4.62
CA SER A 43 3.53 -18.54 3.51
C SER A 43 3.37 -17.85 2.15
N LEU A 44 4.06 -18.39 1.14
CA LEU A 44 3.95 -17.94 -0.24
C LEU A 44 2.50 -18.05 -0.76
N ASP A 45 1.81 -19.15 -0.40
CA ASP A 45 0.40 -19.38 -0.77
C ASP A 45 -0.52 -18.35 -0.13
N ALA A 46 -0.31 -17.98 1.14
CA ALA A 46 -1.11 -16.96 1.79
C ALA A 46 -0.96 -15.59 1.10
N LEU A 47 0.25 -15.23 0.68
CA LEU A 47 0.47 -14.01 -0.09
C LEU A 47 -0.18 -14.09 -1.48
N ALA A 48 -0.09 -15.23 -2.17
CA ALA A 48 -0.73 -15.43 -3.46
C ALA A 48 -2.25 -15.29 -3.36
N ASP A 49 -2.88 -15.89 -2.34
CA ASP A 49 -4.31 -15.79 -2.07
C ASP A 49 -4.75 -14.35 -1.75
N ILE A 50 -3.90 -13.60 -1.02
CA ILE A 50 -4.15 -12.19 -0.71
C ILE A 50 -4.15 -11.36 -1.99
N GLU A 51 -3.12 -11.50 -2.85
CA GLU A 51 -3.03 -10.77 -4.10
C GLU A 51 -4.15 -11.15 -5.08
N ALA A 52 -4.54 -12.42 -5.13
CA ALA A 52 -5.60 -12.93 -6.01
C ALA A 52 -6.99 -12.36 -5.69
N ARG A 53 -7.21 -11.80 -4.50
CA ARG A 53 -8.46 -11.10 -4.15
C ARG A 53 -8.70 -9.84 -4.97
N GLY A 54 -7.65 -9.31 -5.62
CA GLY A 54 -7.76 -8.15 -6.48
C GLY A 54 -8.32 -6.94 -5.74
N GLY A 55 -9.39 -6.33 -6.26
CA GLY A 55 -10.06 -5.17 -5.64
C GLY A 55 -10.92 -5.50 -4.43
N ALA A 56 -11.08 -6.77 -4.05
CA ALA A 56 -11.85 -7.13 -2.87
C ALA A 56 -11.06 -6.79 -1.59
N PRO A 57 -11.75 -6.32 -0.53
CA PRO A 57 -11.15 -6.14 0.79
C PRO A 57 -10.46 -7.41 1.30
N ILE A 58 -9.26 -7.27 1.86
CA ILE A 58 -8.58 -8.37 2.53
C ILE A 58 -9.16 -8.58 3.93
N SER A 59 -9.37 -9.84 4.32
CA SER A 59 -9.99 -10.20 5.61
C SER A 59 -9.02 -10.01 6.79
N PRO A 60 -9.53 -9.77 8.01
CA PRO A 60 -8.79 -9.24 9.14
C PRO A 60 -8.10 -10.34 9.95
N ASP A 61 -7.29 -11.20 9.31
CA ASP A 61 -6.14 -11.63 10.09
C ASP A 61 -5.24 -10.39 10.21
N GLU A 62 -5.57 -9.58 11.22
CA GLU A 62 -4.98 -8.28 11.48
C GLU A 62 -3.47 -8.42 11.68
N ALA A 63 -3.03 -9.55 12.23
CA ALA A 63 -1.62 -9.86 12.38
C ALA A 63 -0.93 -10.07 11.02
N VAL A 64 -1.52 -10.86 10.11
CA VAL A 64 -0.96 -11.09 8.77
C VAL A 64 -0.92 -9.80 7.95
N THR A 65 -2.00 -9.04 7.98
CA THR A 65 -2.11 -7.78 7.23
C THR A 65 -1.13 -6.74 7.74
N MET A 66 -1.00 -6.58 9.06
CA MET A 66 -0.04 -5.65 9.67
C MET A 66 1.40 -6.05 9.39
N ARG A 67 1.74 -7.34 9.41
CA ARG A 67 3.08 -7.82 9.05
C ARG A 67 3.41 -7.51 7.58
N LEU A 68 2.48 -7.72 6.66
CA LEU A 68 2.66 -7.39 5.25
C LEU A 68 2.86 -5.89 5.03
N ILE A 69 2.01 -5.05 5.61
CA ILE A 69 2.12 -3.59 5.51
C ILE A 69 3.44 -3.13 6.11
N SER A 70 3.84 -3.66 7.26
CA SER A 70 5.12 -3.33 7.89
C SER A 70 6.31 -3.75 7.04
N ALA A 71 6.29 -4.96 6.45
CA ALA A 71 7.37 -5.48 5.62
C ALA A 71 7.55 -4.68 4.32
N LEU A 72 6.44 -4.38 3.65
CA LEU A 72 6.41 -3.54 2.44
C LEU A 72 6.78 -2.10 2.78
N GLY A 73 6.31 -1.62 3.92
CA GLY A 73 6.71 -0.35 4.51
C GLY A 73 8.22 -0.25 4.64
N ALA A 74 8.86 -1.20 5.32
CA ALA A 74 10.31 -1.28 5.48
C ALA A 74 11.08 -1.34 4.13
N ALA A 75 10.45 -1.85 3.06
CA ALA A 75 10.98 -1.85 1.71
C ALA A 75 10.81 -0.52 0.96
N GLY A 76 10.36 0.53 1.64
CA GLY A 76 10.23 1.88 1.08
C GLY A 76 8.86 2.17 0.49
N VAL A 77 7.81 1.42 0.83
CA VAL A 77 6.44 1.70 0.36
C VAL A 77 5.63 2.43 1.42
N GLU A 78 4.65 3.21 0.98
CA GLU A 78 3.62 3.79 1.83
C GLU A 78 2.23 3.60 1.21
N PHE A 79 1.26 3.25 2.05
CA PHE A 79 -0.13 3.12 1.66
C PHE A 79 -0.89 4.39 2.03
N HIS A 80 -1.80 4.83 1.16
CA HIS A 80 -2.62 6.02 1.38
C HIS A 80 -3.99 5.67 1.99
N ASP A 81 -4.69 6.68 2.52
CA ASP A 81 -6.08 6.57 3.02
C ASP A 81 -7.14 6.20 1.95
N GLY A 82 -6.70 5.95 0.71
CA GLY A 82 -7.50 5.51 -0.43
C GLY A 82 -6.83 4.36 -1.19
N PRO A 83 -7.19 4.07 -2.46
CA PRO A 83 -6.66 2.92 -3.21
C PRO A 83 -5.18 3.07 -3.62
N GLY A 84 -4.48 4.08 -3.10
CA GLY A 84 -3.15 4.47 -3.52
C GLY A 84 -2.04 3.77 -2.75
N VAL A 85 -0.95 3.51 -3.45
CA VAL A 85 0.32 3.03 -2.92
C VAL A 85 1.43 3.81 -3.61
N ARG A 86 2.44 4.27 -2.85
CA ARG A 86 3.58 5.00 -3.40
C ARG A 86 4.90 4.47 -2.88
N LEU A 87 5.96 4.68 -3.65
CA LEU A 87 7.31 4.58 -3.15
C LEU A 87 7.65 5.83 -2.33
N ARG A 88 8.37 5.63 -1.23
CA ARG A 88 9.08 6.68 -0.51
C ARG A 88 10.29 7.07 -1.35
N GLY A 89 10.09 7.98 -2.29
CA GLY A 89 11.16 8.66 -3.00
C GLY A 89 11.83 9.72 -2.11
N ALA A 90 13.10 10.01 -2.41
CA ALA A 90 13.75 11.25 -1.99
C ALA A 90 12.85 12.42 -2.41
N ALA A 91 12.85 13.50 -1.61
CA ALA A 91 12.00 14.67 -1.79
C ALA A 91 11.77 14.97 -3.27
N ASP A 92 10.50 15.10 -3.65
CA ASP A 92 10.10 15.54 -4.98
C ASP A 92 10.81 16.87 -5.28
N GLU A 93 11.92 16.82 -6.01
CA GLU A 93 12.60 17.99 -6.58
C GLU A 93 11.83 18.50 -7.82
N GLY A 94 10.59 18.06 -8.02
CA GLY A 94 9.66 18.72 -8.90
C GLY A 94 9.42 20.14 -8.43
N LEU A 95 9.82 21.12 -9.26
CA LEU A 95 9.42 22.50 -9.08
C LEU A 95 7.89 22.57 -9.11
N ARG A 96 7.31 23.20 -8.09
CA ARG A 96 5.86 23.45 -8.08
C ARG A 96 5.49 24.35 -9.26
N PRO A 97 4.25 24.30 -9.77
CA PRO A 97 3.83 25.12 -10.90
C PRO A 97 4.09 26.62 -10.73
N GLU A 98 4.05 27.10 -9.49
CA GLU A 98 4.36 28.48 -9.10
C GLU A 98 5.87 28.82 -9.12
N ASP A 99 6.72 27.81 -9.05
CA ASP A 99 8.18 27.90 -9.09
C ASP A 99 8.75 27.59 -10.51
N LEU A 100 7.87 27.27 -11.48
CA LEU A 100 8.24 27.08 -12.89
C LEU A 100 8.44 28.44 -13.56
N ASN A 101 9.70 28.85 -13.75
CA ASN A 101 10.06 30.01 -14.55
C ASN A 101 10.92 29.60 -15.77
N ALA A 102 11.02 30.49 -16.76
CA ALA A 102 11.78 30.26 -17.99
C ALA A 102 13.31 30.11 -17.77
N GLU A 103 13.80 30.30 -16.55
CA GLU A 103 15.22 30.12 -16.21
C GLU A 103 15.55 28.64 -15.93
N ASN A 104 14.54 27.79 -15.77
CA ASN A 104 14.70 26.36 -15.51
C ASN A 104 14.61 25.48 -16.77
N ASP A 105 14.50 26.08 -17.97
CA ASP A 105 14.35 25.40 -19.27
C ASP A 105 15.68 25.12 -20.01
N GLY A 106 16.80 25.07 -19.27
CA GLY A 106 18.17 24.93 -19.81
C GLY A 106 18.52 23.54 -20.34
#